data_AF-A0AAV9FUT7-F1
#
_entry.id   AF-A0AAV9FUT7-F1
#
_cell.length_a   1.000
_cell.length_b   1.000
_cell.length_c   1.000
_cell.angle_alpha   90.00
_cell.angle_beta   90.00
_cell.angle_gamma   90.00
#
_symmetry.space_group_name_H-M   'P 1'
#
loop_
_entity.id
_entity.type
_entity.pdbx_description
1 polymer ?
#
loop_
_entity_poly.entity_id
_entity_poly.type
_entity_poly.pdbx_seq_one_letter_code
_entity_poly.pdbx_strand_id
1 'polypeptide(L)'
;MSVKTNYCHLESVNNEKDRSFGTSASFPSVDWISIFDLMHQITARKTEECIRVEAISVMNLILMKTKFSSEREMFGVMALFESISRLLRKEVGSRVQEQAVHLLFLLLNCPKLLVKFCIRDEDNMEDGEVDRAQKDTSTFQGVFSGILEGLAECVICAGNGIQEMKLRRRAVIILAFIASSGKSGFEFFLSSRTPQGVNFLELVIRALAMETETETSGLAETQDICKERHLFMREVLILLNRLASNPIYATAVLGALTSSKATLGLTIDVMKRMSRKGRFYDGLKEPQESELVDLAHSFITRILSFLGECLLKG
;
A
#
# COMPACT_ATOMS: atom_id res chain seq x y z
N MET A 1 4.26 4.77 23.64
CA MET A 1 4.41 3.29 23.70
C MET A 1 4.73 2.79 22.32
N SER A 2 5.94 2.26 22.13
CA SER A 2 6.48 1.86 20.83
C SER A 2 6.00 0.45 20.48
N VAL A 3 5.16 0.32 19.46
CA VAL A 3 4.69 -0.98 18.96
C VAL A 3 5.73 -1.51 17.98
N LYS A 4 6.59 -2.42 18.46
CA LYS A 4 7.39 -3.30 17.60
C LYS A 4 6.43 -4.14 16.77
N THR A 5 6.33 -3.84 15.49
CA THR A 5 5.62 -4.70 14.54
C THR A 5 6.61 -5.75 14.07
N ASN A 6 6.45 -6.99 14.54
CA ASN A 6 7.25 -8.13 14.12
C ASN A 6 6.88 -8.52 12.67
N TYR A 7 7.61 -8.01 11.70
CA TYR A 7 7.73 -8.63 10.38
C TYR A 7 9.05 -9.40 10.34
N CYS A 8 9.06 -10.59 10.93
CA CYS A 8 10.15 -11.55 10.81
C CYS A 8 9.59 -12.85 10.22
N HIS A 9 9.57 -12.95 8.89
CA HIS A 9 9.80 -14.23 8.23
C HIS A 9 10.22 -13.98 6.78
N LEU A 10 11.53 -13.83 6.57
CA LEU A 10 12.29 -14.46 5.49
C LEU A 10 13.78 -14.28 5.82
N GLU A 11 14.52 -15.39 5.70
CA GLU A 11 16.00 -15.48 5.67
C GLU A 11 16.77 -15.48 7.01
N SER A 12 16.74 -16.64 7.65
CA SER A 12 17.86 -17.17 8.42
C SER A 12 18.78 -17.98 7.51
N VAL A 13 19.88 -17.41 7.00
CA VAL A 13 21.20 -18.06 6.90
C VAL A 13 22.22 -16.94 6.69
N ASN A 14 22.98 -16.61 7.74
CA ASN A 14 24.33 -16.06 7.61
C ASN A 14 25.05 -16.29 8.93
N ASN A 15 25.69 -17.45 9.03
CA ASN A 15 26.73 -17.73 10.01
C ASN A 15 27.96 -18.13 9.21
N GLU A 16 28.81 -17.17 8.87
CA GLU A 16 30.19 -17.46 8.45
C GLU A 16 31.14 -16.88 9.49
N LYS A 17 31.70 -17.81 10.28
CA LYS A 17 32.88 -17.61 11.10
C LYS A 17 34.10 -17.52 10.17
N ASP A 18 34.95 -16.54 10.46
CA ASP A 18 36.30 -16.40 9.96
C ASP A 18 37.05 -17.73 9.83
N ARG A 19 37.45 -18.06 8.61
CA ARG A 19 38.69 -18.82 8.33
C ARG A 19 39.37 -18.19 7.13
N SER A 20 40.45 -17.47 7.42
CA SER A 20 41.42 -16.99 6.45
C SER A 20 42.19 -18.16 5.84
N PHE A 21 42.20 -18.28 4.51
CA PHE A 21 43.31 -18.84 3.74
C PHE A 21 43.16 -18.46 2.25
N GLY A 22 44.19 -17.80 1.71
CA GLY A 22 44.55 -17.91 0.28
C GLY A 22 43.86 -16.95 -0.70
N THR A 23 44.59 -15.89 -1.07
CA THR A 23 44.44 -15.15 -2.34
C THR A 23 43.10 -14.44 -2.54
N SER A 24 42.96 -13.26 -1.93
CA SER A 24 41.90 -12.32 -2.27
C SER A 24 42.10 -11.80 -3.70
N ALA A 25 41.56 -12.51 -4.69
CA ALA A 25 41.16 -11.86 -5.92
C ALA A 25 40.13 -10.80 -5.52
N SER A 26 40.55 -9.54 -5.50
CA SER A 26 39.67 -8.39 -5.30
C SER A 26 38.69 -8.41 -6.47
N PHE A 27 37.51 -9.00 -6.29
CA PHE A 27 36.42 -8.85 -7.24
C PHE A 27 36.18 -7.36 -7.43
N PRO A 28 36.02 -6.86 -8.66
CA PRO A 28 35.62 -5.48 -8.87
C PRO A 28 34.34 -5.23 -8.07
N SER A 29 34.33 -4.18 -7.24
CA SER A 29 33.11 -3.78 -6.56
C SER A 29 32.04 -3.51 -7.61
N VAL A 30 30.98 -4.30 -7.59
CA VAL A 30 29.87 -4.16 -8.55
C VAL A 30 29.25 -2.78 -8.37
N ASP A 31 29.23 -1.99 -9.44
CA ASP A 31 28.57 -0.68 -9.45
C ASP A 31 27.05 -0.87 -9.56
N TRP A 32 26.41 -1.04 -8.41
CA TRP A 32 24.98 -1.24 -8.29
C TRP A 32 24.17 -0.03 -8.78
N ILE A 33 24.73 1.18 -8.73
CA ILE A 33 24.03 2.40 -9.16
C ILE A 33 23.90 2.39 -10.67
N SER A 34 25.00 2.16 -11.40
CA SER A 34 24.98 2.07 -12.86
C SER A 34 24.06 0.96 -13.37
N ILE A 35 24.03 -0.20 -12.70
CA ILE A 35 23.10 -1.29 -13.06
C ILE A 35 21.65 -0.86 -12.82
N PHE A 36 21.37 -0.24 -11.67
CA PHE A 36 20.03 0.22 -11.34
C PHE A 36 19.52 1.26 -12.36
N ASP A 37 20.36 2.24 -12.71
CA ASP A 37 20.03 3.27 -13.70
C ASP A 37 19.82 2.67 -15.10
N LEU A 38 20.62 1.67 -15.48
CA LEU A 38 20.42 0.96 -16.74
C LEU A 38 19.06 0.23 -16.76
N MET A 39 18.70 -0.46 -15.68
CA MET A 39 17.40 -1.16 -15.58
C MET A 39 16.23 -0.17 -15.57
N HIS A 40 16.39 0.98 -14.89
CA HIS A 40 15.40 2.06 -14.91
C HIS A 40 15.20 2.59 -16.33
N GLN A 41 16.28 2.81 -17.09
CA GLN A 41 16.21 3.22 -18.50
C GLN A 41 15.56 2.16 -19.39
N ILE A 42 15.86 0.87 -19.19
CA ILE A 42 15.21 -0.23 -19.92
C ILE A 42 13.70 -0.20 -19.66
N THR A 43 13.30 -0.05 -18.41
CA THR A 43 11.89 0.02 -18.01
C THR A 43 11.17 1.21 -18.65
N ALA A 44 11.86 2.34 -18.82
CA ALA A 44 11.30 3.54 -19.45
C ALA A 44 11.22 3.45 -20.99
N ARG A 45 12.11 2.68 -21.63
CA ARG A 45 12.23 2.58 -23.11
C ARG A 45 11.47 1.40 -23.71
N LYS A 46 11.29 0.32 -22.96
CA LYS A 46 10.67 -0.91 -23.43
C LYS A 46 9.20 -0.97 -23.02
N THR A 47 8.37 -1.52 -23.90
CA THR A 47 6.92 -1.65 -23.67
C THR A 47 6.52 -3.10 -23.38
N GLU A 48 7.37 -4.05 -23.74
CA GLU A 48 7.18 -5.48 -23.49
C GLU A 48 7.08 -5.76 -21.99
N GLU A 49 5.99 -6.39 -21.58
CA GLU A 49 5.70 -6.64 -20.16
C GLU A 49 6.80 -7.48 -19.50
N CYS A 50 7.25 -8.56 -20.16
CA CYS A 50 8.31 -9.44 -19.64
C CYS A 50 9.63 -8.69 -19.39
N ILE A 51 10.06 -7.85 -20.33
CA ILE A 51 11.30 -7.07 -20.21
C ILE A 51 11.19 -6.08 -19.05
N ARG A 52 10.06 -5.40 -18.91
CA ARG A 52 9.82 -4.47 -17.80
C ARG A 52 9.79 -5.19 -16.45
N VAL A 53 9.13 -6.35 -16.36
CA VAL A 53 9.10 -7.17 -15.14
C VAL A 53 10.52 -7.57 -14.72
N GLU A 54 11.34 -8.07 -15.64
CA GLU A 54 12.72 -8.47 -15.35
C GLU A 54 13.57 -7.28 -14.91
N ALA A 55 13.50 -6.16 -15.62
CA ALA A 55 14.26 -4.96 -15.27
C ALA A 55 13.89 -4.45 -13.86
N ILE A 56 12.60 -4.36 -13.53
CA ILE A 56 12.15 -3.95 -12.20
C ILE A 56 12.54 -5.00 -11.15
N SER A 57 12.54 -6.29 -11.48
CA SER A 57 12.96 -7.36 -10.57
C SER A 57 14.44 -7.23 -10.20
N VAL A 58 15.31 -6.86 -11.16
CA VAL A 58 16.72 -6.55 -10.88
C VAL A 58 16.84 -5.34 -9.98
N MET A 59 16.08 -4.27 -10.23
CA MET A 59 16.05 -3.09 -9.35
C MET A 59 15.62 -3.45 -7.93
N ASN A 60 14.58 -4.27 -7.78
CA ASN A 60 14.11 -4.78 -6.50
C ASN A 60 15.19 -5.57 -5.77
N LEU A 61 15.90 -6.46 -6.48
CA LEU A 61 16.99 -7.25 -5.92
C LEU A 61 18.13 -6.37 -5.40
N ILE A 62 18.48 -5.31 -6.13
CA ILE A 62 19.49 -4.33 -5.71
C ILE A 62 19.04 -3.64 -4.41
N LEU A 63 17.81 -3.13 -4.37
CA LEU A 63 17.30 -2.46 -3.17
C LEU A 63 17.21 -3.39 -1.97
N MET A 64 16.82 -4.66 -2.16
CA MET A 64 16.81 -5.67 -1.09
C MET A 64 18.20 -5.92 -0.51
N LYS A 65 19.26 -5.86 -1.31
CA LYS A 65 20.65 -6.01 -0.85
C LYS A 65 21.22 -4.76 -0.17
N THR A 66 20.68 -3.58 -0.49
CA THR A 66 21.15 -2.31 0.09
C THR A 66 20.58 -2.07 1.49
N LYS A 67 21.36 -1.43 2.35
CA LYS A 67 20.88 -1.04 3.69
C LYS A 67 19.78 0.01 3.56
N PHE A 68 18.60 -0.30 4.09
CA PHE A 68 17.40 0.54 3.95
C PHE A 68 17.55 1.96 4.53
N SER A 69 18.34 2.14 5.59
CA SER A 69 18.45 3.41 6.32
C SER A 69 19.54 4.37 5.82
N SER A 70 20.56 3.89 5.10
CA SER A 70 21.74 4.69 4.76
C SER A 70 22.07 4.74 3.28
N GLU A 71 21.92 3.63 2.54
CA GLU A 71 22.34 3.52 1.14
C GLU A 71 21.17 3.75 0.19
N ARG A 72 19.97 3.31 0.59
CA ARG A 72 18.79 3.30 -0.28
C ARG A 72 18.34 4.67 -0.78
N GLU A 73 18.69 5.74 -0.06
CA GLU A 73 18.37 7.12 -0.46
C GLU A 73 18.92 7.46 -1.85
N MET A 74 20.07 6.91 -2.23
CA MET A 74 20.74 7.25 -3.50
C MET A 74 19.96 6.81 -4.74
N PHE A 75 19.08 5.81 -4.60
CA PHE A 75 18.22 5.33 -5.68
C PHE A 75 16.91 6.12 -5.79
N GLY A 76 16.55 6.91 -4.76
CA GLY A 76 15.30 7.66 -4.69
C GLY A 76 15.30 8.96 -5.51
N VAL A 77 15.76 8.90 -6.75
CA VAL A 77 15.77 10.03 -7.68
C VAL A 77 14.37 10.29 -8.25
N MET A 78 14.03 11.54 -8.56
CA MET A 78 12.67 11.88 -8.99
C MET A 78 12.20 11.21 -10.28
N ALA A 79 13.11 11.05 -11.25
CA ALA A 79 12.82 10.32 -12.48
C ALA A 79 12.36 8.87 -12.22
N LEU A 80 12.78 8.27 -11.10
CA LEU A 80 12.32 6.96 -10.69
C LEU A 80 10.86 7.01 -10.23
N PHE A 81 10.49 7.97 -9.37
CA PHE A 81 9.11 8.14 -8.91
C PHE A 81 8.15 8.48 -10.06
N GLU A 82 8.58 9.30 -11.02
CA GLU A 82 7.83 9.54 -12.27
C GLU A 82 7.59 8.26 -13.06
N SER A 83 8.60 7.39 -13.09
CA SER A 83 8.49 6.10 -13.78
C SER A 83 7.58 5.14 -13.02
N ILE A 84 7.66 5.10 -11.68
CA ILE A 84 6.74 4.34 -10.85
C ILE A 84 5.30 4.81 -11.04
N SER A 85 5.04 6.12 -11.06
CA SER A 85 3.70 6.67 -11.34
C SER A 85 3.14 6.14 -12.67
N ARG A 86 3.97 6.07 -13.72
CA ARG A 86 3.55 5.53 -15.02
C ARG A 86 3.35 4.01 -14.99
N LEU A 87 4.21 3.28 -14.28
CA LEU A 87 4.17 1.81 -14.19
C LEU A 87 3.00 1.28 -13.36
N LEU A 88 2.47 2.09 -12.45
CA LEU A 88 1.32 1.75 -11.62
C LEU A 88 -0.02 1.91 -12.35
N ARG A 89 -0.05 2.52 -13.54
CA ARG A 89 -1.29 2.70 -14.30
C ARG A 89 -1.83 1.36 -14.80
N LYS A 90 -3.14 1.19 -14.79
CA LYS A 90 -3.83 -0.06 -15.17
C LYS A 90 -3.50 -0.57 -16.57
N GLU A 91 -3.11 0.28 -17.51
CA GLU A 91 -2.81 -0.12 -18.90
C GLU A 91 -1.48 -0.88 -19.03
N VAL A 92 -0.64 -0.87 -17.99
CA VAL A 92 0.72 -1.40 -18.05
C VAL A 92 0.79 -2.91 -17.88
N GLY A 93 -0.20 -3.52 -17.22
CA GLY A 93 -0.28 -4.96 -16.94
C GLY A 93 -0.01 -5.28 -15.47
N SER A 94 -0.76 -6.25 -14.94
CA SER A 94 -0.78 -6.57 -13.50
C SER A 94 0.56 -7.09 -12.97
N ARG A 95 1.39 -7.71 -13.81
CA ARG A 95 2.73 -8.20 -13.40
C ARG A 95 3.72 -7.06 -13.22
N VAL A 96 3.70 -6.08 -14.13
CA VAL A 96 4.55 -4.89 -14.01
C VAL A 96 4.10 -4.03 -12.83
N GLN A 97 2.78 -3.84 -12.67
CA GLN A 97 2.23 -3.15 -11.50
C GLN A 97 2.66 -3.83 -10.19
N GLU A 98 2.63 -5.17 -10.09
CA GLU A 98 3.05 -5.88 -8.88
C GLU A 98 4.52 -5.59 -8.53
N GLN A 99 5.40 -5.63 -9.53
CA GLN A 99 6.81 -5.33 -9.34
C GLN A 99 7.05 -3.84 -8.99
N ALA A 100 6.29 -2.93 -9.59
CA ALA A 100 6.37 -1.49 -9.31
C ALA A 100 5.87 -1.15 -7.90
N VAL A 101 4.80 -1.80 -7.42
CA VAL A 101 4.34 -1.68 -6.03
C VAL A 101 5.43 -2.17 -5.06
N HIS A 102 6.09 -3.28 -5.38
CA HIS A 102 7.19 -3.78 -4.55
C HIS A 102 8.40 -2.85 -4.56
N LEU A 103 8.76 -2.29 -5.72
CA LEU A 103 9.81 -1.28 -5.87
C LEU A 103 9.52 -0.05 -5.01
N LEU A 104 8.29 0.47 -5.10
CA LEU A 104 7.87 1.60 -4.28
C LEU A 104 7.94 1.27 -2.79
N PHE A 105 7.47 0.09 -2.38
CA PHE A 105 7.56 -0.35 -0.99
C PHE A 105 9.03 -0.37 -0.50
N LEU A 106 9.94 -0.96 -1.28
CA LEU A 106 11.36 -1.00 -0.92
C LEU A 106 11.95 0.41 -0.78
N LEU A 107 11.64 1.32 -1.70
CA LEU A 107 12.08 2.72 -1.61
C LEU A 107 11.53 3.42 -0.37
N LEU A 108 10.23 3.30 -0.10
CA LEU A 108 9.58 3.94 1.05
C LEU A 108 9.99 3.32 2.40
N ASN A 109 10.58 2.13 2.41
CA ASN A 109 11.24 1.61 3.62
C ASN A 109 12.50 2.40 4.01
N CYS A 110 12.98 3.31 3.15
CA CYS A 110 13.96 4.33 3.55
C CYS A 110 13.23 5.50 4.23
N PRO A 111 13.48 5.79 5.52
CA PRO A 111 12.75 6.84 6.24
C PRO A 111 12.88 8.22 5.58
N LYS A 112 14.03 8.53 4.99
CA LYS A 112 14.24 9.81 4.30
C LYS A 112 13.39 9.95 3.04
N LEU A 113 13.24 8.86 2.27
CA LEU A 113 12.38 8.84 1.09
C LEU A 113 10.91 8.85 1.47
N LEU A 114 10.52 8.16 2.55
CA LEU A 114 9.17 8.22 3.10
C LEU A 114 8.78 9.63 3.53
N VAL A 115 9.68 10.32 4.24
CA VAL A 115 9.44 11.71 4.65
C VAL A 115 9.28 12.60 3.41
N LYS A 116 10.16 12.49 2.41
CA LYS A 116 10.03 13.23 1.14
C LYS A 116 8.72 12.92 0.41
N PHE A 117 8.27 11.67 0.43
CA PHE A 117 7.01 11.24 -0.19
C PHE A 117 5.78 11.81 0.52
N CYS A 118 5.83 11.90 1.85
CA CYS A 118 4.69 12.29 2.66
C CYS A 118 4.60 13.80 2.93
N ILE A 119 5.69 14.57 2.83
CA ILE A 119 5.62 16.03 3.01
C ILE A 119 4.77 16.66 1.90
N ARG A 120 3.77 17.44 2.31
CA ARG A 120 3.07 18.42 1.48
C ARG A 120 3.55 19.80 1.91
N ASP A 121 3.87 20.66 0.96
CA ASP A 121 4.50 21.98 1.18
C ASP A 121 3.65 23.01 1.95
N GLU A 122 2.55 22.59 2.58
CA GLU A 122 1.71 23.46 3.41
C GLU A 122 2.37 23.86 4.75
N ASP A 123 3.45 23.19 5.18
CA ASP A 123 4.05 23.39 6.51
C ASP A 123 5.30 24.33 6.54
N ASN A 124 5.80 24.90 5.42
CA ASN A 124 7.05 25.73 5.42
C ASN A 124 7.06 26.93 4.46
N MET A 125 5.95 27.62 4.22
CA MET A 125 5.97 28.91 3.51
C MET A 125 6.27 30.05 4.50
N GLU A 126 7.53 30.16 4.94
CA GLU A 126 8.06 31.46 5.35
C GLU A 126 8.31 32.29 4.09
N ASP A 127 7.91 33.55 4.18
CA ASP A 127 7.76 34.52 3.10
C ASP A 127 9.10 34.80 2.39
N GLY A 128 9.20 34.45 1.10
CA GLY A 128 10.18 35.05 0.18
C GLY A 128 11.17 34.12 -0.55
N GLU A 129 10.71 33.31 -1.52
CA GLU A 129 11.42 33.02 -2.80
C GLU A 129 10.50 32.22 -3.75
N VAL A 130 9.57 32.90 -4.42
CA VAL A 130 8.31 32.26 -4.85
C VAL A 130 8.30 31.62 -6.25
N ASP A 131 9.20 31.91 -7.19
CA ASP A 131 8.89 31.58 -8.60
C ASP A 131 9.54 30.31 -9.19
N ARG A 132 10.71 29.88 -8.69
CA ARG A 132 11.38 28.65 -9.17
C ARG A 132 11.12 27.42 -8.29
N ALA A 133 11.15 27.59 -6.97
CA ALA A 133 10.83 26.53 -6.02
C ALA A 133 9.39 26.02 -6.18
N GLN A 134 8.43 26.92 -6.45
CA GLN A 134 7.02 26.56 -6.60
C GLN A 134 6.74 25.67 -7.83
N LYS A 135 7.49 25.86 -8.94
CA LYS A 135 7.34 25.04 -10.15
C LYS A 135 7.89 23.63 -9.95
N ASP A 136 9.05 23.51 -9.31
CA ASP A 136 9.64 22.22 -8.99
C ASP A 136 8.79 21.49 -7.94
N THR A 137 8.37 22.15 -6.86
CA THR A 137 7.41 21.61 -5.87
C THR A 137 6.11 21.10 -6.50
N SER A 138 5.47 21.89 -7.38
CA SER A 138 4.20 21.49 -8.00
C SER A 138 4.35 20.25 -8.88
N THR A 139 5.52 20.10 -9.52
CA THR A 139 5.86 18.93 -10.33
C THR A 139 6.05 17.70 -9.42
N PHE A 140 6.73 17.85 -8.30
CA PHE A 140 6.93 16.77 -7.32
C PHE A 140 5.60 16.28 -6.72
N GLN A 141 4.74 17.21 -6.31
CA GLN A 141 3.42 16.86 -5.77
C GLN A 141 2.56 16.15 -6.82
N GLY A 142 2.63 16.56 -8.08
CA GLY A 142 1.96 15.88 -9.20
C GLY A 142 2.43 14.43 -9.38
N VAL A 143 3.73 14.16 -9.25
CA VAL A 143 4.27 12.80 -9.35
C VAL A 143 3.77 11.91 -8.23
N PHE A 144 3.80 12.39 -6.98
CA PHE A 144 3.29 11.60 -5.85
C PHE A 144 1.78 11.39 -5.95
N SER A 145 1.00 12.40 -6.36
CA SER A 145 -0.43 12.23 -6.66
C SER A 145 -0.66 11.14 -7.70
N GLY A 146 0.13 11.13 -8.78
CA GLY A 146 0.05 10.10 -9.81
C GLY A 146 0.42 8.69 -9.32
N ILE A 147 1.35 8.55 -8.37
CA ILE A 147 1.63 7.27 -7.70
C ILE A 147 0.41 6.79 -6.93
N LEU A 148 -0.24 7.70 -6.22
CA LEU A 148 -1.39 7.40 -5.37
C LEU A 148 -2.62 7.01 -6.19
N GLU A 149 -2.86 7.68 -7.31
CA GLU A 149 -3.85 7.28 -8.30
C GLU A 149 -3.56 5.87 -8.84
N GLY A 150 -2.30 5.57 -9.19
CA GLY A 150 -1.90 4.24 -9.63
C GLY A 150 -2.11 3.17 -8.55
N LEU A 151 -1.81 3.48 -7.28
CA LEU A 151 -2.11 2.57 -6.15
C LEU A 151 -3.62 2.35 -5.99
N ALA A 152 -4.43 3.39 -6.16
CA ALA A 152 -5.89 3.25 -6.13
C ALA A 152 -6.37 2.30 -7.24
N GLU A 153 -5.87 2.47 -8.47
CA GLU A 153 -6.17 1.56 -9.59
C GLU A 153 -5.74 0.11 -9.29
N CYS A 154 -4.59 -0.08 -8.63
CA CYS A 154 -4.14 -1.39 -8.21
C CYS A 154 -5.10 -2.03 -7.19
N VAL A 155 -5.68 -1.26 -6.26
CA VAL A 155 -6.64 -1.75 -5.25
C VAL A 155 -7.98 -2.17 -5.89
N ILE A 156 -8.45 -1.43 -6.90
CA ILE A 156 -9.71 -1.72 -7.61
C ILE A 156 -9.51 -2.52 -8.91
N CYS A 157 -8.32 -3.10 -9.11
CA CYS A 157 -7.97 -3.82 -10.34
C CYS A 157 -9.03 -4.90 -10.66
N ALA A 158 -9.56 -4.84 -11.88
CA ALA A 158 -10.59 -5.77 -12.34
C ALA A 158 -9.95 -7.11 -12.71
N GLY A 159 -10.18 -8.13 -11.89
CA GLY A 159 -9.73 -9.49 -12.16
C GLY A 159 -9.69 -10.34 -10.89
N ASN A 160 -10.04 -11.62 -11.06
CA ASN A 160 -10.10 -12.61 -9.98
C ASN A 160 -8.95 -13.63 -10.08
N GLY A 161 -7.96 -13.38 -10.94
CA GLY A 161 -6.76 -14.19 -11.02
C GLY A 161 -5.88 -14.02 -9.77
N ILE A 162 -5.07 -15.03 -9.49
CA ILE A 162 -4.14 -15.02 -8.34
C ILE A 162 -3.19 -13.82 -8.38
N GLN A 163 -2.83 -13.38 -9.59
CA GLN A 163 -1.92 -12.25 -9.82
C GLN A 163 -2.57 -10.92 -9.40
N GLU A 164 -3.81 -10.69 -9.82
CA GLU A 164 -4.59 -9.49 -9.48
C GLU A 164 -4.89 -9.44 -7.98
N MET A 165 -5.16 -10.59 -7.36
CA MET A 165 -5.33 -10.69 -5.90
C MET A 165 -4.07 -10.29 -5.13
N LYS A 166 -2.90 -10.79 -5.56
CA LYS A 166 -1.60 -10.41 -4.97
C LYS A 166 -1.31 -8.93 -5.15
N LEU A 167 -1.58 -8.39 -6.34
CA LEU A 167 -1.42 -6.96 -6.61
C LEU A 167 -2.27 -6.11 -5.66
N ARG A 168 -3.56 -6.43 -5.53
CA ARG A 168 -4.49 -5.74 -4.62
C ARG A 168 -4.02 -5.78 -3.19
N ARG A 169 -3.61 -6.96 -2.70
CA ARG A 169 -3.06 -7.12 -1.35
C ARG A 169 -1.81 -6.27 -1.14
N ARG A 170 -0.84 -6.34 -2.04
CA ARG A 170 0.41 -5.56 -1.94
C ARG A 170 0.14 -4.05 -1.95
N ALA A 171 -0.81 -3.59 -2.76
CA ALA A 171 -1.24 -2.20 -2.78
C ALA A 171 -1.81 -1.78 -1.40
N VAL A 172 -2.67 -2.59 -0.80
CA VAL A 172 -3.20 -2.32 0.56
C VAL A 172 -2.09 -2.31 1.62
N ILE A 173 -1.12 -3.22 1.53
CA ILE A 173 0.02 -3.26 2.46
C ILE A 173 0.82 -1.96 2.41
N ILE A 174 1.14 -1.46 1.21
CA ILE A 174 1.90 -0.20 1.10
C ILE A 174 1.08 1.00 1.57
N LEU A 175 -0.23 0.99 1.34
CA LEU A 175 -1.14 2.01 1.86
C LEU A 175 -1.17 1.99 3.40
N ALA A 176 -1.23 0.81 4.02
CA ALA A 176 -1.11 0.67 5.47
C ALA A 176 0.24 1.15 5.99
N PHE A 177 1.31 0.92 5.23
CA PHE A 177 2.63 1.45 5.55
C PHE A 177 2.67 2.98 5.48
N ILE A 178 2.10 3.60 4.44
CA ILE A 178 1.98 5.06 4.33
C ILE A 178 1.12 5.63 5.45
N ALA A 179 -0.02 5.02 5.78
CA ALA A 179 -0.85 5.41 6.93
C ALA A 179 -0.08 5.38 8.27
N SER A 180 1.00 4.59 8.33
CA SER A 180 1.85 4.46 9.51
C SER A 180 2.86 5.59 9.67
N SER A 181 3.03 6.47 8.67
CA SER A 181 4.09 7.49 8.64
C SER A 181 3.80 8.75 9.46
N GLY A 182 2.69 8.80 10.20
CA GLY A 182 2.28 9.97 10.99
C GLY A 182 1.31 10.89 10.25
N LYS A 183 1.24 12.18 10.65
CA LYS A 183 0.25 13.18 10.19
C LYS A 183 0.03 13.16 8.69
N SER A 184 1.10 13.31 7.93
CA SER A 184 1.08 13.36 6.47
C SER A 184 0.51 12.09 5.82
N GLY A 185 0.80 10.93 6.39
CA GLY A 185 0.24 9.65 5.94
C GLY A 185 -1.28 9.57 6.15
N PHE A 186 -1.82 10.19 7.20
CA PHE A 186 -3.27 10.28 7.44
C PHE A 186 -3.94 11.33 6.55
N GLU A 187 -3.34 12.51 6.43
CA GLU A 187 -3.83 13.56 5.54
C GLU A 187 -3.92 13.06 4.11
N PHE A 188 -3.00 12.20 3.68
CA PHE A 188 -3.09 11.50 2.40
C PHE A 188 -4.44 10.79 2.19
N PHE A 189 -4.90 9.94 3.12
CA PHE A 189 -6.18 9.22 2.96
C PHE A 189 -7.42 10.12 3.00
N LEU A 190 -7.32 11.25 3.71
CA LEU A 190 -8.43 12.17 3.93
C LEU A 190 -8.58 13.22 2.83
N SER A 191 -7.47 13.63 2.23
CA SER A 191 -7.43 14.72 1.26
C SER A 191 -7.31 14.25 -0.20
N SER A 192 -6.79 13.04 -0.43
CA SER A 192 -6.70 12.49 -1.79
C SER A 192 -8.08 12.11 -2.32
N ARG A 193 -8.39 12.61 -3.52
CA ARG A 193 -9.55 12.19 -4.30
C ARG A 193 -9.05 11.64 -5.61
N THR A 194 -9.68 10.57 -6.09
CA THR A 194 -9.43 10.11 -7.45
C THR A 194 -9.90 11.16 -8.46
N PRO A 195 -9.52 11.05 -9.74
CA PRO A 195 -10.10 11.88 -10.81
C PRO A 195 -11.64 11.85 -10.86
N GLN A 196 -12.27 10.80 -10.34
CA GLN A 196 -13.72 10.65 -10.22
C GLN A 196 -14.29 11.27 -8.93
N GLY A 197 -13.48 11.97 -8.13
CA GLY A 197 -13.88 12.63 -6.89
C GLY A 197 -14.12 11.69 -5.70
N VAL A 198 -13.78 10.40 -5.83
CA VAL A 198 -13.98 9.39 -4.79
C VAL A 198 -12.84 9.47 -3.79
N ASN A 199 -13.15 9.53 -2.50
CA ASN A 199 -12.11 9.50 -1.47
C ASN A 199 -11.48 8.09 -1.37
N PHE A 200 -10.23 8.03 -0.94
CA PHE A 200 -9.47 6.78 -0.92
C PHE A 200 -10.11 5.71 -0.01
N LEU A 201 -10.71 6.12 1.11
CA LEU A 201 -11.37 5.22 2.05
C LEU A 201 -12.57 4.52 1.41
N GLU A 202 -13.36 5.25 0.63
CA GLU A 202 -14.50 4.70 -0.11
C GLU A 202 -14.05 3.69 -1.16
N LEU A 203 -12.94 3.92 -1.87
CA LEU A 203 -12.38 2.94 -2.80
C LEU A 203 -12.02 1.63 -2.11
N VAL A 204 -11.37 1.72 -0.95
CA VAL A 204 -10.98 0.56 -0.15
C VAL A 204 -12.22 -0.22 0.30
N ILE A 205 -13.28 0.46 0.72
CA ILE A 205 -14.57 -0.18 1.07
C ILE A 205 -15.21 -0.86 -0.15
N ARG A 206 -15.19 -0.24 -1.33
CA ARG A 206 -15.73 -0.85 -2.56
C ARG A 206 -14.94 -2.10 -2.96
N ALA A 207 -13.61 -2.04 -2.89
CA ALA A 207 -12.78 -3.20 -3.18
C ALA A 207 -13.06 -4.36 -2.21
N LEU A 208 -13.29 -4.05 -0.93
CA LEU A 208 -13.71 -5.05 0.05
C LEU A 208 -15.11 -5.62 -0.25
N ALA A 209 -16.06 -4.77 -0.66
CA ALA A 209 -17.40 -5.20 -1.04
C ALA A 209 -17.37 -6.22 -2.17
N MET A 210 -16.64 -5.92 -3.25
CA MET A 210 -16.48 -6.82 -4.40
C MET A 210 -15.98 -8.21 -3.99
N GLU A 211 -15.01 -8.28 -3.08
CA GLU A 211 -14.46 -9.55 -2.61
C GLU A 211 -15.44 -10.31 -1.71
N THR A 212 -16.17 -9.60 -0.85
CA THR A 212 -17.20 -10.25 -0.02
C THR A 212 -18.36 -10.80 -0.85
N GLU A 213 -18.72 -10.15 -1.96
CA GLU A 213 -19.77 -10.63 -2.87
C GLU A 213 -19.31 -11.86 -3.66
N THR A 214 -18.09 -11.80 -4.21
CA THR A 214 -17.49 -12.91 -4.96
C THR A 214 -17.39 -14.16 -4.10
N GLU A 215 -16.96 -14.02 -2.84
CA GLU A 215 -16.90 -15.14 -1.90
C GLU A 215 -18.26 -15.75 -1.59
N THR A 216 -19.32 -14.94 -1.42
CA THR A 216 -20.67 -15.44 -1.16
C THR A 216 -21.31 -16.11 -2.37
N SER A 217 -20.81 -15.85 -3.59
CA SER A 217 -21.37 -16.41 -4.83
C SER A 217 -21.06 -17.90 -5.03
N GLY A 218 -20.18 -18.49 -4.21
CA GLY A 218 -19.90 -19.93 -4.24
C GLY A 218 -19.21 -20.41 -5.53
N LEU A 219 -18.60 -19.50 -6.29
CA LEU A 219 -17.83 -19.86 -7.48
C LEU A 219 -16.69 -20.81 -7.09
N ALA A 220 -16.50 -21.86 -7.89
CA ALA A 220 -15.44 -22.83 -7.67
C ALA A 220 -14.08 -22.15 -7.89
N GLU A 221 -13.39 -21.85 -6.79
CA GLU A 221 -12.09 -21.21 -6.80
C GLU A 221 -10.99 -22.14 -6.30
N THR A 222 -9.76 -21.87 -6.73
CA THR A 222 -8.62 -22.60 -6.21
C THR A 222 -8.34 -22.17 -4.77
N GLN A 223 -7.78 -23.08 -3.97
CA GLN A 223 -7.39 -22.82 -2.59
C GLN A 223 -6.45 -21.60 -2.46
N ASP A 224 -5.57 -21.38 -3.44
CA ASP A 224 -4.66 -20.24 -3.48
C ASP A 224 -5.39 -18.90 -3.63
N ILE A 225 -6.45 -18.85 -4.44
CA ILE A 225 -7.27 -17.63 -4.62
C ILE A 225 -8.04 -17.33 -3.32
N CYS A 226 -8.65 -18.35 -2.71
CA CYS A 226 -9.33 -18.20 -1.42
C CYS A 226 -8.37 -17.66 -0.35
N LYS A 227 -7.15 -18.19 -0.29
CA LYS A 227 -6.12 -17.73 0.65
C LYS A 227 -5.71 -16.29 0.41
N GLU A 228 -5.44 -15.89 -0.83
CA GLU A 228 -5.08 -14.50 -1.16
C GLU A 228 -6.25 -13.53 -0.92
N ARG A 229 -7.50 -13.96 -1.14
CA ARG A 229 -8.69 -13.18 -0.78
C ARG A 229 -8.76 -12.94 0.71
N HIS A 230 -8.61 -13.99 1.51
CA HIS A 230 -8.60 -13.89 2.95
C HIS A 230 -7.55 -12.87 3.42
N LEU A 231 -6.32 -13.01 2.91
CA LEU A 231 -5.22 -12.09 3.25
C LEU A 231 -5.52 -10.65 2.80
N PHE A 232 -6.07 -10.44 1.61
CA PHE A 232 -6.48 -9.11 1.15
C PHE A 232 -7.51 -8.48 2.09
N MET A 233 -8.60 -9.19 2.41
CA MET A 233 -9.63 -8.71 3.34
C MET A 233 -9.05 -8.37 4.71
N ARG A 234 -8.14 -9.20 5.21
CA ARG A 234 -7.43 -9.00 6.48
C ARG A 234 -6.63 -7.70 6.47
N GLU A 235 -5.80 -7.48 5.46
CA GLU A 235 -4.99 -6.27 5.36
C GLU A 235 -5.85 -5.00 5.23
N VAL A 236 -6.97 -5.08 4.49
CA VAL A 236 -7.92 -3.96 4.38
C VAL A 236 -8.53 -3.64 5.74
N LEU A 237 -9.01 -4.64 6.47
CA LEU A 237 -9.59 -4.42 7.79
C LEU A 237 -8.57 -3.90 8.80
N ILE A 238 -7.31 -4.35 8.73
CA ILE A 238 -6.23 -3.81 9.56
C ILE A 238 -5.99 -2.34 9.25
N LEU A 239 -5.89 -1.97 7.96
CA LEU A 239 -5.75 -0.57 7.53
C LEU A 239 -6.90 0.30 8.07
N LEU A 240 -8.14 -0.13 7.86
CA LEU A 240 -9.33 0.61 8.28
C LEU A 240 -9.40 0.77 9.80
N ASN A 241 -9.16 -0.31 10.56
CA ASN A 241 -9.12 -0.25 12.02
C ASN A 241 -8.02 0.69 12.51
N ARG A 242 -6.82 0.61 11.92
CA ARG A 242 -5.69 1.49 12.28
C ARG A 242 -6.00 2.96 12.05
N LEU A 243 -6.64 3.27 10.93
CA LEU A 243 -7.04 4.63 10.60
C LEU A 243 -8.11 5.15 11.58
N ALA A 244 -9.15 4.35 11.82
CA ALA A 244 -10.26 4.71 12.69
C ALA A 244 -9.96 4.62 14.20
N SER A 245 -8.85 3.99 14.61
CA SER A 245 -8.41 3.96 16.01
C SER A 245 -7.41 5.05 16.37
N ASN A 246 -7.00 5.89 15.40
CA ASN A 246 -6.03 6.94 15.68
C ASN A 246 -6.67 8.08 16.50
N PRO A 247 -6.10 8.46 17.66
CA PRO A 247 -6.74 9.45 18.55
C PRO A 247 -6.89 10.85 17.93
N ILE A 248 -6.06 11.19 16.94
CA ILE A 248 -6.07 12.50 16.29
C ILE A 248 -6.98 12.47 15.05
N TYR A 249 -6.92 11.41 14.25
CA TYR A 249 -7.58 11.36 12.93
C TYR A 249 -8.86 10.53 12.87
N ALA A 250 -9.21 9.78 13.92
CA ALA A 250 -10.39 8.90 13.91
C ALA A 250 -11.68 9.63 13.49
N THR A 251 -11.94 10.81 14.06
CA THR A 251 -13.11 11.63 13.73
C THR A 251 -13.15 12.00 12.25
N ALA A 252 -12.02 12.38 11.66
CA ALA A 252 -11.96 12.74 10.24
C ALA A 252 -12.13 11.52 9.34
N VAL A 253 -11.53 10.37 9.70
CA VAL A 253 -11.66 9.09 8.96
C VAL A 253 -13.11 8.61 8.99
N LEU A 254 -13.72 8.56 10.17
CA LEU A 254 -15.12 8.15 10.33
C LEU A 254 -16.07 9.16 9.68
N GLY A 255 -15.79 10.46 9.80
CA GLY A 255 -16.51 11.51 9.08
C GLY A 255 -16.47 11.32 7.57
N ALA A 256 -15.32 11.00 7.00
CA ALA A 256 -15.18 10.75 5.56
C ALA A 256 -16.00 9.52 5.11
N LEU A 257 -15.97 8.43 5.88
CA LEU A 257 -16.74 7.21 5.60
C LEU A 257 -18.25 7.36 5.79
N THR A 258 -18.67 8.33 6.61
CA THR A 258 -20.08 8.61 6.91
C THR A 258 -20.63 9.84 6.18
N SER A 259 -19.79 10.50 5.37
CA SER A 259 -20.13 11.73 4.65
C SER A 259 -21.25 11.57 3.61
N SER A 260 -21.42 10.36 3.07
CA SER A 260 -22.48 10.05 2.11
C SER A 260 -23.28 8.83 2.56
N LYS A 261 -24.60 8.86 2.32
CA LYS A 261 -25.50 7.73 2.60
C LYS A 261 -25.10 6.47 1.84
N ALA A 262 -24.55 6.62 0.63
CA ALA A 262 -24.09 5.50 -0.18
C ALA A 262 -22.84 4.83 0.43
N THR A 263 -21.81 5.63 0.76
CA THR A 263 -20.58 5.14 1.40
C THR A 263 -20.87 4.51 2.76
N LEU A 264 -21.73 5.16 3.57
CA LEU A 264 -22.15 4.63 4.86
C LEU A 264 -22.91 3.31 4.73
N GLY A 265 -23.90 3.27 3.82
CA GLY A 265 -24.71 2.08 3.57
C GLY A 265 -23.86 0.89 3.16
N LEU A 266 -22.94 1.10 2.20
CA LEU A 266 -22.00 0.08 1.74
C LEU A 266 -21.07 -0.37 2.88
N THR A 267 -20.51 0.57 3.65
CA THR A 267 -19.61 0.25 4.76
C THR A 267 -20.33 -0.60 5.82
N ILE A 268 -21.53 -0.23 6.24
CA ILE A 268 -22.32 -0.99 7.22
C ILE A 268 -22.67 -2.38 6.67
N ASP A 269 -23.09 -2.47 5.41
CA ASP A 269 -23.48 -3.74 4.80
C ASP A 269 -22.32 -4.74 4.74
N VAL A 270 -21.17 -4.32 4.18
CA VAL A 270 -19.97 -5.15 4.07
C VAL A 270 -19.52 -5.62 5.45
N MET A 271 -19.42 -4.72 6.43
CA MET A 271 -19.00 -5.09 7.79
C MET A 271 -19.99 -6.05 8.45
N LYS A 272 -21.31 -5.85 8.29
CA LYS A 272 -22.31 -6.79 8.83
C LYS A 272 -22.19 -8.17 8.21
N ARG A 273 -21.95 -8.26 6.90
CA ARG A 273 -21.74 -9.54 6.21
C ARG A 273 -20.51 -10.25 6.77
N MET A 274 -19.38 -9.54 6.87
CA MET A 274 -18.14 -10.09 7.42
C MET A 274 -18.26 -10.50 8.89
N SER A 275 -18.93 -9.72 9.73
CA SER A 275 -19.14 -10.06 11.16
C SER A 275 -20.12 -11.20 11.41
N ARG A 276 -20.92 -11.61 10.41
CA ARG A 276 -21.88 -12.72 10.54
C ARG A 276 -21.31 -14.07 10.09
N LYS A 277 -20.14 -14.06 9.46
CA LYS A 277 -19.56 -15.18 8.72
C LYS A 277 -19.29 -16.44 9.57
N GLY A 278 -19.19 -16.32 10.90
CA GLY A 278 -19.00 -17.43 11.82
C GLY A 278 -20.26 -18.11 12.39
N ARG A 279 -21.47 -17.88 11.84
CA ARG A 279 -22.73 -18.44 12.40
C ARG A 279 -23.35 -19.63 11.65
N PHE A 280 -22.82 -20.03 10.49
CA PHE A 280 -23.49 -21.03 9.62
C PHE A 280 -22.80 -22.40 9.51
N TYR A 281 -21.57 -22.57 10.03
CA TYR A 281 -20.89 -23.86 10.04
C TYR A 281 -20.33 -24.15 11.44
N ASP A 282 -21.16 -24.84 12.23
CA ASP A 282 -20.79 -25.36 13.55
C ASP A 282 -20.01 -26.68 13.32
N GLY A 283 -18.68 -26.65 13.48
CA GLY A 283 -17.88 -27.87 13.36
C GLY A 283 -16.37 -27.68 13.49
N LEU A 284 -15.77 -26.73 12.76
CA LEU A 284 -14.32 -26.50 12.76
C LEU A 284 -14.07 -25.02 12.45
N LYS A 285 -14.11 -24.15 13.46
CA LYS A 285 -13.72 -22.75 13.28
C LYS A 285 -12.23 -22.70 12.99
N GLU A 286 -11.85 -22.37 11.76
CA GLU A 286 -10.46 -22.00 11.49
C GLU A 286 -10.14 -20.69 12.23
N PRO A 287 -9.02 -20.60 12.98
CA PRO A 287 -8.67 -19.41 13.76
C PRO A 287 -8.52 -18.13 12.91
N GLN A 288 -8.31 -18.29 11.59
CA GLN A 288 -8.25 -17.20 10.63
C GLN A 288 -9.62 -16.54 10.40
N GLU A 289 -10.71 -17.31 10.41
CA GLU A 289 -12.06 -16.76 10.23
C GLU A 289 -12.49 -15.90 11.42
N SER A 290 -12.07 -16.26 12.64
CA SER A 290 -12.33 -15.43 13.82
C SER A 290 -11.63 -14.07 13.74
N GLU A 291 -10.41 -13.99 13.19
CA GLU A 291 -9.69 -12.72 13.08
C GLU A 291 -10.44 -11.71 12.19
N LEU A 292 -10.94 -12.14 11.02
CA LEU A 292 -11.72 -11.26 10.13
C LEU A 292 -13.02 -10.81 10.78
N VAL A 293 -13.72 -11.72 11.48
CA VAL A 293 -14.96 -11.40 12.19
C VAL A 293 -14.70 -10.36 13.27
N ASP A 294 -13.64 -10.53 14.07
CA ASP A 294 -13.26 -9.62 15.15
C ASP A 294 -12.84 -8.25 14.61
N LEU A 295 -12.03 -8.21 13.55
CA LEU A 295 -11.61 -6.97 12.90
C LEU A 295 -12.81 -6.20 12.31
N ALA A 296 -13.73 -6.90 11.64
CA ALA A 296 -14.94 -6.30 11.08
C ALA A 296 -15.87 -5.80 12.20
N HIS A 297 -16.03 -6.60 13.26
CA HIS A 297 -16.86 -6.24 14.42
C HIS A 297 -16.30 -5.02 15.17
N SER A 298 -14.99 -4.97 15.35
CA SER A 298 -14.28 -3.84 15.96
C SER A 298 -14.50 -2.57 15.14
N PHE A 299 -14.39 -2.66 13.82
CA PHE A 299 -14.54 -1.52 12.93
C PHE A 299 -15.99 -0.99 12.90
N ILE A 300 -16.98 -1.87 12.73
CA ILE A 300 -18.39 -1.44 12.69
C ILE A 300 -18.85 -0.84 14.02
N THR A 301 -18.35 -1.36 15.15
CA THR A 301 -18.67 -0.80 16.48
C THR A 301 -18.20 0.65 16.59
N ARG A 302 -17.01 0.98 16.06
CA ARG A 302 -16.52 2.37 16.03
C ARG A 302 -17.38 3.27 15.16
N ILE A 303 -17.81 2.80 13.98
CA ILE A 303 -18.71 3.55 13.10
C ILE A 303 -20.04 3.84 13.80
N LEU A 304 -20.64 2.84 14.42
CA LEU A 304 -21.92 2.99 15.12
C LEU A 304 -21.81 3.92 16.33
N SER A 305 -20.73 3.82 17.11
CA SER A 305 -20.45 4.74 18.23
C SER A 305 -20.35 6.19 17.74
N PHE A 306 -19.58 6.41 16.66
CA PHE A 306 -19.41 7.73 16.06
C PHE A 306 -20.74 8.34 15.58
N LEU A 307 -21.58 7.54 14.89
CA LEU A 307 -22.91 8.00 14.48
C LEU A 307 -23.81 8.33 15.66
N GLY A 308 -23.76 7.52 16.72
CA GLY A 308 -24.50 7.80 17.96
C GLY A 308 -24.07 9.12 18.61
N GLU A 309 -22.77 9.38 18.67
CA GLU A 309 -22.23 10.65 19.18
C GLU A 309 -22.61 11.85 18.32
N CYS A 310 -22.64 11.70 16.99
CA CYS A 310 -23.09 12.76 16.09
C CYS A 310 -24.58 13.08 16.27
N LEU A 311 -25.42 12.07 16.47
CA LEU A 311 -26.87 12.23 16.69
C LEU A 311 -27.19 12.85 18.06
N LEU A 312 -26.33 12.69 19.06
CA LEU A 312 -26.50 13.30 20.39
C LEU A 312 -26.03 14.77 20.45
N LYS A 313 -25.28 15.24 19.44
CA LYS A 313 -24.72 16.59 19.37
C LYS A 313 -25.45 17.51 18.38
N GLY A 314 -26.38 16.99 17.59
CA GLY A 314 -27.22 17.74 16.66
C GLY A 314 -28.61 18.00 17.24
#